data_AF-A0A7W0FES1-F1
#
_entry.id   AF-A0A7W0FES1-F1
#
_cell.length_a   1.000
_cell.length_b   1.000
_cell.length_c   1.000
_cell.angle_alpha   90.00
_cell.angle_beta   90.00
_cell.angle_gamma   90.00
#
_symmetry.space_group_name_H-M   'P 1'
#
loop_
_entity.id
_entity.type
_entity.pdbx_description
1 polymer ?
#
loop_
_entity_poly.entity_id
_entity_poly.type
_entity_poly.pdbx_seq_one_letter_code
_entity_poly.pdbx_strand_id
1 'polypeptide(L)'
;MLPGYLLALRESLEAALIIGIVFSVLAKMDQKQLGRTVWIGVLMGVIVSLFSALILHRIGMAFDGQAEEIFEATAMLLAAAILTWMVFWVRKQSSATN
;
A
#
# COMPACT_ATOMS: atom_id res chain seq x y z
N MET A 1 14.57 6.65 9.71
CA MET A 1 13.39 6.97 10.56
C MET A 1 12.40 7.85 9.79
N LEU A 2 12.74 9.11 9.47
CA LEU A 2 11.84 10.03 8.73
C LEU A 2 11.33 9.54 7.36
N PRO A 3 12.16 8.90 6.49
CA PRO A 3 11.69 8.47 5.16
C PRO A 3 10.54 7.45 5.21
N GLY A 4 10.57 6.53 6.19
CA GLY A 4 9.51 5.54 6.38
C GLY A 4 8.18 6.18 6.81
N TYR A 5 8.22 7.20 7.66
CA TYR A 5 7.01 7.95 8.04
C TYR A 5 6.42 8.74 6.88
N LEU A 6 7.26 9.39 6.07
CA LEU A 6 6.80 10.12 4.88
C LEU A 6 6.20 9.17 3.84
N LEU A 7 6.78 7.97 3.67
CA LEU A 7 6.26 6.92 2.81
C LEU A 7 4.87 6.47 3.27
N ALA A 8 4.72 6.12 4.55
CA ALA A 8 3.44 5.70 5.12
C ALA A 8 2.37 6.80 5.05
N LEU A 9 2.76 8.07 5.25
CA LEU A 9 1.86 9.21 5.09
C LEU A 9 1.36 9.33 3.65
N ARG A 10 2.25 9.21 2.66
CA ARG A 10 1.86 9.25 1.24
C ARG A 10 0.86 8.15 0.90
N GLU A 11 1.16 6.91 1.27
CA GLU A 11 0.31 5.75 0.94
C GLU A 11 -1.06 5.83 1.63
N SER A 12 -1.09 6.31 2.88
CA SER A 12 -2.36 6.50 3.59
C SER A 12 -3.19 7.65 3.01
N LEU A 13 -2.57 8.74 2.55
CA LEU A 13 -3.26 9.81 1.84
C LEU A 13 -3.82 9.34 0.48
N GLU A 14 -3.04 8.54 -0.27
CA GLU A 14 -3.50 7.94 -1.52
C GLU A 14 -4.70 7.01 -1.29
N ALA A 15 -4.66 6.17 -0.25
CA ALA A 15 -5.78 5.31 0.13
C ALA A 15 -7.03 6.14 0.51
N ALA A 16 -6.87 7.18 1.32
CA ALA A 16 -7.96 8.07 1.70
C ALA A 16 -8.57 8.79 0.49
N LEU A 17 -7.73 9.21 -0.46
CA LEU A 17 -8.16 9.83 -1.72
C LEU A 17 -9.00 8.85 -2.55
N ILE A 18 -8.54 7.61 -2.73
CA ILE A 18 -9.27 6.57 -3.48
C ILE A 18 -10.63 6.31 -2.83
N ILE A 19 -10.67 6.14 -1.51
CA ILE A 19 -11.92 5.92 -0.76
C ILE A 19 -12.86 7.13 -0.95
N GLY A 20 -12.33 8.34 -0.85
CA GLY A 20 -13.09 9.59 -1.06
C GLY A 20 -13.67 9.69 -2.47
N ILE A 21 -12.91 9.31 -3.51
CA ILE A 21 -13.39 9.26 -4.90
C ILE A 21 -14.55 8.27 -5.02
N VAL A 22 -14.42 7.07 -4.46
CA VAL A 22 -15.48 6.05 -4.50
C VAL A 22 -16.75 6.56 -3.82
N PHE A 23 -16.65 7.15 -2.62
CA PHE A 23 -17.81 7.76 -1.94
C PHE A 23 -18.42 8.92 -2.75
N SER A 24 -17.59 9.74 -3.39
CA SER A 24 -18.05 10.86 -4.22
C SER A 24 -18.83 10.38 -5.44
N VAL A 25 -18.35 9.33 -6.12
CA VAL A 25 -19.06 8.71 -7.25
C VAL A 25 -20.37 8.10 -6.78
N LEU A 26 -20.37 7.41 -5.64
CA LEU A 26 -21.56 6.78 -5.11
C LEU A 26 -22.65 7.79 -4.70
N ALA A 27 -22.23 8.93 -4.16
CA ALA A 27 -23.12 10.06 -3.86
C ALA A 27 -23.72 10.66 -5.14
N LYS A 28 -22.95 10.75 -6.24
CA LYS A 28 -23.46 11.23 -7.54
C LYS A 28 -24.48 10.29 -8.17
N MET A 29 -24.38 9.00 -7.91
CA MET A 29 -25.30 7.98 -8.44
C MET A 29 -26.57 7.81 -7.58
N ASP A 30 -26.76 8.61 -6.53
CA ASP A 30 -27.81 8.48 -5.49
C ASP A 30 -27.85 7.10 -4.79
N GLN A 31 -26.79 6.30 -4.96
CA GLN A 31 -26.68 4.93 -4.46
C GLN A 31 -26.05 4.89 -3.05
N LYS A 32 -26.47 5.78 -2.15
CA LYS A 32 -25.87 5.96 -0.82
C LYS A 32 -25.88 4.68 0.04
N GLN A 33 -26.81 3.75 -0.23
CA GLN A 33 -26.94 2.48 0.47
C GLN A 33 -25.71 1.56 0.30
N LEU A 34 -25.02 1.65 -0.84
CA LEU A 34 -23.81 0.90 -1.13
C LEU A 34 -22.57 1.41 -0.36
N GLY A 35 -22.69 2.55 0.35
CA GLY A 35 -21.59 3.09 1.16
C GLY A 35 -21.16 2.16 2.29
N ARG A 36 -22.10 1.32 2.78
CA ARG A 36 -21.78 0.26 3.75
C ARG A 36 -20.86 -0.79 3.15
N THR A 37 -21.04 -1.14 1.87
CA THR A 37 -20.18 -2.09 1.16
C THR A 37 -18.76 -1.54 1.01
N VAL A 38 -18.61 -0.25 0.73
CA VAL A 38 -17.29 0.41 0.66
C VAL A 38 -16.56 0.30 2.01
N TRP A 39 -17.26 0.59 3.13
CA TRP A 39 -16.68 0.44 4.46
C TRP A 39 -16.28 -1.00 4.79
N ILE A 40 -17.06 -1.99 4.38
CA ILE A 40 -16.69 -3.41 4.53
C ILE A 40 -15.41 -3.71 3.74
N GLY A 41 -15.30 -3.18 2.51
CA GLY A 41 -14.08 -3.32 1.70
C GLY A 41 -12.86 -2.69 2.37
N VAL A 42 -12.99 -1.49 2.92
CA VAL A 42 -11.93 -0.81 3.68
C VAL A 42 -11.51 -1.64 4.88
N LEU A 43 -12.47 -2.11 5.69
CA LEU A 43 -12.18 -2.92 6.87
C LEU A 43 -11.50 -4.25 6.51
N MET A 44 -11.97 -4.91 5.45
CA MET A 44 -11.34 -6.11 4.92
C MET A 44 -9.90 -5.85 4.46
N GLY A 45 -9.65 -4.74 3.77
CA GLY A 45 -8.30 -4.34 3.36
C GLY A 45 -7.36 -4.14 4.55
N VAL A 46 -7.83 -3.47 5.61
CA VAL A 46 -7.06 -3.29 6.86
C VAL A 46 -6.75 -4.63 7.52
N ILE A 47 -7.73 -5.53 7.59
CA ILE A 47 -7.55 -6.87 8.16
C ILE A 47 -6.50 -7.65 7.35
N VAL A 48 -6.62 -7.68 6.03
CA VAL A 48 -5.66 -8.37 5.14
C VAL A 48 -4.25 -7.80 5.29
N SER A 49 -4.12 -6.47 5.38
CA SER A 49 -2.84 -5.81 5.62
C SER A 49 -2.21 -6.24 6.94
N LEU A 50 -3.00 -6.28 8.02
CA LEU A 50 -2.52 -6.71 9.34
C LEU A 50 -2.10 -8.19 9.34
N PHE A 51 -2.90 -9.07 8.74
CA PHE A 51 -2.54 -10.48 8.60
C PHE A 51 -1.25 -10.67 7.78
N SER A 52 -1.09 -9.92 6.69
CA SER A 52 0.12 -9.97 5.88
C SER A 52 1.34 -9.54 6.69
N ALA A 53 1.24 -8.46 7.47
CA ALA A 53 2.32 -8.02 8.35
C ALA A 53 2.70 -9.09 9.37
N LEU A 54 1.72 -9.73 10.02
CA LEU A 54 1.96 -10.82 10.96
C LEU A 54 2.66 -12.01 10.32
N ILE A 55 2.20 -12.43 9.13
CA ILE A 55 2.78 -13.56 8.40
C ILE A 55 4.23 -13.26 8.01
N LEU A 56 4.48 -12.10 7.41
CA LEU A 56 5.84 -11.69 7.01
C LEU A 56 6.77 -11.59 8.22
N HIS A 57 6.29 -11.06 9.34
CA HIS A 57 7.08 -10.99 10.57
C HIS A 57 7.41 -12.38 11.13
N ARG A 58 6.47 -13.32 11.10
CA ARG A 58 6.69 -14.71 11.51
C ARG A 58 7.69 -15.44 10.61
N ILE A 59 7.61 -15.22 9.30
CA ILE A 59 8.54 -15.80 8.33
C ILE A 59 9.95 -15.25 8.56
N GLY A 60 10.09 -13.93 8.78
CA GLY A 60 11.37 -13.31 9.12
C GLY A 60 12.02 -13.94 10.36
N MET A 61 11.25 -14.11 11.44
CA MET A 61 11.75 -14.74 12.68
C MET A 61 12.03 -16.25 12.57
N ALA A 62 11.58 -16.91 11.52
CA ALA A 62 11.79 -18.35 11.32
C ALA A 62 13.13 -18.65 10.63
N PHE A 63 13.77 -17.65 10.02
CA PHE A 63 15.11 -17.77 9.46
C PHE A 63 16.15 -17.44 10.55
N ASP A 64 17.21 -18.25 10.63
CA ASP A 64 18.28 -18.07 11.61
C ASP A 64 19.64 -18.14 10.89
N GLY A 65 20.58 -17.25 11.23
CA GLY A 65 21.90 -17.17 10.62
C GLY A 65 21.91 -16.67 9.16
N GLN A 66 22.66 -17.34 8.26
CA GLN A 66 22.89 -16.88 6.88
C GLN A 66 21.63 -16.75 6.01
N ALA A 67 20.57 -17.52 6.31
CA ALA A 67 19.32 -17.46 5.56
C ALA A 67 18.54 -16.16 5.82
N GLU A 68 18.65 -15.61 7.03
CA GLU A 68 18.03 -14.33 7.40
C GLU A 68 18.68 -13.17 6.62
N GLU A 69 20.01 -13.14 6.56
CA GLU A 69 20.77 -12.10 5.87
C GLU A 69 20.48 -12.07 4.35
N ILE A 70 20.41 -13.25 3.71
CA ILE A 70 20.06 -13.34 2.28
C ILE A 70 18.61 -12.91 2.04
N PHE A 71 17.68 -13.29 2.93
CA PHE A 71 16.29 -12.87 2.84
C PHE A 71 16.15 -11.36 2.99
N GLU A 72 16.80 -10.77 3.99
CA GLU A 72 16.78 -9.32 4.24
C GLU A 72 17.39 -8.55 3.06
N ALA A 73 18.56 -8.98 2.57
CA ALA A 73 19.20 -8.35 1.42
C ALA A 73 18.33 -8.40 0.16
N THR A 74 17.70 -9.54 -0.10
CA THR A 74 16.79 -9.71 -1.25
C THR A 74 15.54 -8.85 -1.09
N ALA A 75 14.95 -8.80 0.11
CA ALA A 75 13.79 -7.98 0.41
C ALA A 75 14.09 -6.48 0.25
N MET A 76 15.26 -6.02 0.70
CA MET A 76 15.70 -4.63 0.52
C MET A 76 15.92 -4.28 -0.96
N LEU A 77 16.55 -5.16 -1.74
CA LEU A 77 16.72 -4.95 -3.18
C LEU A 77 15.38 -4.91 -3.92
N LEU A 78 14.44 -5.80 -3.57
CA LEU A 78 13.09 -5.78 -4.11
C LEU A 78 12.35 -4.48 -3.74
N ALA A 79 12.42 -4.05 -2.48
CA ALA A 79 11.82 -2.79 -2.04
C ALA A 79 12.38 -1.60 -2.82
N ALA A 80 13.70 -1.53 -3.01
CA ALA A 80 14.35 -0.48 -3.78
C ALA A 80 13.92 -0.48 -5.25
N ALA A 81 13.82 -1.66 -5.89
CA ALA A 81 13.35 -1.79 -7.27
C ALA A 81 11.89 -1.31 -7.44
N ILE A 82 11.00 -1.72 -6.53
CA ILE A 82 9.58 -1.32 -6.55
C ILE A 82 9.44 0.19 -6.36
N LEU A 83 10.14 0.77 -5.38
CA LEU A 83 10.10 2.21 -5.13
C LEU A 83 10.65 3.00 -6.32
N THR A 84 11.75 2.53 -6.90
CA THR A 84 12.35 3.15 -8.09
C THR A 84 11.36 3.12 -9.24
N TRP A 85 10.76 1.96 -9.52
CA TRP A 85 9.73 1.82 -10.55
C TRP A 85 8.58 2.82 -10.36
N MET A 86 8.05 2.94 -9.13
CA MET A 86 6.95 3.86 -8.83
C MET A 86 7.33 5.32 -9.10
N VAL A 87 8.55 5.74 -8.75
CA VAL A 87 9.04 7.09 -9.03
C VAL A 87 9.09 7.36 -10.54
N PHE A 88 9.62 6.42 -11.32
CA PHE A 88 9.65 6.54 -12.78
C PHE A 88 8.25 6.53 -13.38
N TRP A 89 7.35 5.71 -12.85
CA TRP A 89 5.97 5.62 -13.31
C TRP A 89 5.22 6.94 -13.12
N VAL A 90 5.26 7.54 -11.92
CA VAL A 90 4.63 8.84 -11.65
C VAL A 90 5.22 9.93 -12.55
N ARG A 91 6.56 9.93 -12.73
CA ARG A 91 7.24 10.89 -13.61
C ARG A 91 6.77 10.76 -15.05
N LYS A 92 6.63 9.53 -15.57
CA LYS A 92 6.11 9.27 -16.92
C LYS A 92 4.66 9.72 -17.07
N GLN A 93 3.81 9.44 -16.09
CA GLN A 93 2.39 9.80 -16.13
C GLN A 93 2.20 11.33 -16.08
N SER A 94 3.03 12.03 -15.32
CA SER A 94 3.04 13.50 -15.27
C SER A 94 3.55 14.14 -16.57
N SER A 95 4.45 13.49 -17.32
CA SER A 95 4.95 14.00 -18.60
C SER A 95 4.01 13.72 -19.79
N ALA A 96 3.04 12.81 -19.63
CA ALA A 96 2.07 12.46 -20.69
C ALA A 96 0.89 13.46 -20.80
N THR A 97 0.90 14.55 -20.02
CA THR A 97 -0.06 15.66 -20.10
C THR A 97 0.61 16.90 -20.73
N ASN A 98 1.23 16.72 -21.90
CA ASN A 98 1.62 17.78 -22.83
C ASN A 98 1.21 17.38 -24.24
#